data_AF-A0AAV9HLB6-F1
#
_entry.id   AF-A0AAV9HLB6-F1
#
_cell.length_a   1.000
_cell.length_b   1.000
_cell.length_c   1.000
_cell.angle_alpha   90.00
_cell.angle_beta   90.00
_cell.angle_gamma   90.00
#
_symmetry.space_group_name_H-M   'P 1'
#
loop_
_entity.id
_entity.type
_entity.pdbx_description
1 polymer ?
#
loop_
_entity_poly.entity_id
_entity_poly.type
_entity_poly.pdbx_seq_one_letter_code
_entity_poly.pdbx_strand_id
1 'polypeptide(L)'
;MKFTALTLLSAVATSTAQVVLVPPGPIRGPNTLVFKEIGGVVNNECLTFTNNGNIVDAACALANVDRQVTPGKILGTDVLIIQRSFTQQFRPDLAGKTACVAFNQASFRAEDCDRRDLLFARFDLGTGRIVANGHTACLSGHDKIAQVTTDFTGRTCAQFTITAVAPTRP
;
A
#
# COMPACT_ATOMS: atom_id res chain seq x y z
N MET A 1 -10.84 79.08 -14.73
CA MET A 1 -10.19 78.23 -13.72
C MET A 1 -10.63 76.79 -13.98
N LYS A 2 -9.75 75.92 -14.47
CA LYS A 2 -10.04 74.50 -14.76
C LYS A 2 -9.26 73.65 -13.75
N PHE A 3 -9.96 72.90 -12.91
CA PHE A 3 -9.37 71.94 -11.97
C PHE A 3 -9.38 70.56 -12.62
N THR A 4 -8.19 70.00 -12.86
CA THR A 4 -7.99 68.64 -13.35
C THR A 4 -7.82 67.73 -12.13
N ALA A 5 -8.78 66.84 -11.88
CA ALA A 5 -8.69 65.86 -10.80
C ALA A 5 -7.87 64.65 -11.27
N LEU A 6 -6.81 64.33 -10.52
CA LEU A 6 -5.94 63.17 -10.75
C LEU A 6 -6.37 62.05 -9.79
N THR A 7 -7.01 61.00 -10.31
CA THR A 7 -7.40 59.81 -9.54
C THR A 7 -6.23 58.83 -9.46
N LEU A 8 -5.72 58.60 -8.24
CA LEU A 8 -4.76 57.53 -7.95
C LEU A 8 -5.48 56.17 -7.90
N LEU A 9 -5.08 55.22 -8.75
CA LEU A 9 -5.41 53.80 -8.61
C LEU A 9 -4.39 53.13 -7.69
N SER A 10 -4.83 52.72 -6.50
CA SER A 10 -4.05 51.86 -5.60
C SER A 10 -4.20 50.41 -6.03
N ALA A 11 -3.14 49.79 -6.54
CA ALA A 11 -3.11 48.35 -6.84
C ALA A 11 -2.92 47.56 -5.54
N VAL A 12 -3.92 46.76 -5.16
CA VAL A 12 -3.83 45.82 -4.04
C VAL A 12 -3.16 44.55 -4.54
N ALA A 13 -1.91 44.32 -4.14
CA ALA A 13 -1.22 43.06 -4.40
C ALA A 13 -1.79 41.97 -3.48
N THR A 14 -2.63 41.10 -4.02
CA THR A 14 -3.08 39.87 -3.35
C THR A 14 -1.93 38.86 -3.35
N SER A 15 -1.24 38.76 -2.21
CA SER A 15 -0.26 37.71 -1.98
C SER A 15 -0.99 36.36 -1.87
N THR A 16 -0.87 35.51 -2.89
CA THR A 16 -1.35 34.13 -2.84
C THR A 16 -0.34 33.31 -2.04
N ALA A 17 -0.59 33.13 -0.75
CA ALA A 17 0.09 32.11 0.03
C ALA A 17 -0.17 30.76 -0.63
N GLN A 18 0.84 30.20 -1.29
CA GLN A 18 0.78 28.85 -1.84
C GLN A 18 0.77 27.87 -0.67
N VAL A 19 -0.42 27.39 -0.30
CA VAL A 19 -0.57 26.24 0.59
C VAL A 19 0.02 25.05 -0.15
N VAL A 20 1.23 24.63 0.24
CA VAL A 20 1.80 23.35 -0.20
C VAL A 20 0.94 22.27 0.44
N LEU A 21 -0.08 21.82 -0.29
CA LEU A 21 -0.87 20.64 0.07
C LEU A 21 0.05 19.43 -0.08
N VAL A 22 0.74 19.07 1.01
CA VAL A 22 1.32 17.74 1.14
C VAL A 22 0.15 16.76 0.97
N PRO A 23 0.18 15.84 -0.02
CA PRO A 23 -0.87 14.86 -0.16
C PRO A 23 -1.05 14.12 1.16
N PRO A 24 -2.27 13.93 1.67
CA PRO A 24 -2.47 13.15 2.88
C PRO A 24 -1.94 11.75 2.62
N GLY A 25 -1.00 11.31 3.46
CA GLY A 25 -0.50 9.95 3.46
C GLY A 25 -1.62 8.94 3.76
N PRO A 26 -1.33 7.63 3.68
CA PRO A 26 -2.35 6.60 3.89
C PRO A 26 -2.99 6.69 5.27
N ILE A 27 -4.32 6.67 5.30
CA ILE A 27 -5.12 6.59 6.53
C ILE A 27 -5.30 5.11 6.86
N ARG A 28 -4.73 4.67 7.99
CA ARG A 28 -4.88 3.30 8.49
C ARG A 28 -6.29 3.05 9.01
N GLY A 29 -6.85 1.89 8.67
CA GLY A 29 -8.09 1.39 9.25
C GLY A 29 -7.91 0.90 10.69
N PRO A 30 -9.00 0.47 11.34
CA PRO A 30 -9.02 0.21 12.78
C PRO A 30 -8.27 -1.07 13.19
N ASN A 31 -8.13 -2.04 12.27
CA ASN A 31 -7.56 -3.35 12.57
C ASN A 31 -6.33 -3.60 11.73
N THR A 32 -5.29 -4.12 12.36
CA THR A 32 -4.16 -4.73 11.65
C THR A 32 -4.43 -6.21 11.50
N LEU A 33 -4.20 -6.74 10.30
CA LEU A 33 -4.60 -8.07 9.91
C LEU A 33 -3.38 -8.92 9.60
N VAL A 34 -3.50 -10.20 9.94
CA VAL A 34 -2.65 -11.27 9.46
C VAL A 34 -3.49 -12.14 8.52
N PHE A 35 -2.93 -12.51 7.36
CA PHE A 35 -3.63 -13.28 6.34
C PHE A 35 -3.17 -14.73 6.34
N LYS A 36 -4.11 -15.65 6.34
CA LYS A 36 -3.87 -17.09 6.24
C LYS A 36 -4.55 -17.66 5.00
N GLU A 37 -3.73 -18.15 4.07
CA GLU A 37 -4.22 -18.77 2.84
C GLU A 37 -5.02 -20.05 3.13
N ILE A 38 -6.21 -20.16 2.54
CA ILE A 38 -7.04 -21.36 2.61
C ILE A 38 -6.43 -22.43 1.71
N GLY A 39 -6.12 -23.59 2.29
CA GLY A 39 -5.43 -24.67 1.58
C GLY A 39 -3.93 -24.42 1.35
N GLY A 40 -3.38 -23.36 1.95
CA GLY A 40 -1.96 -23.07 1.90
C GLY A 40 -1.11 -23.89 2.88
N VAL A 41 0.18 -23.56 2.99
CA VAL A 41 1.10 -24.22 3.93
C VAL A 41 0.57 -24.10 5.37
N VAL A 42 0.48 -25.26 6.04
CA VAL A 42 0.00 -25.34 7.42
C VAL A 42 0.87 -24.47 8.33
N ASN A 43 0.21 -23.69 9.20
CA ASN A 43 0.82 -22.72 10.12
C ASN A 43 1.59 -21.56 9.44
N ASN A 44 1.36 -21.33 8.13
CA ASN A 44 1.85 -20.16 7.43
C ASN A 44 0.76 -19.09 7.34
N GLU A 45 0.97 -17.99 8.05
CA GLU A 45 0.11 -16.80 7.99
C GLU A 45 0.86 -15.58 7.44
N CYS A 46 1.88 -15.82 6.63
CA CYS A 46 2.66 -14.77 5.99
C CYS A 46 2.22 -14.56 4.53
N LEU A 47 2.11 -13.29 4.12
CA LEU A 47 2.11 -12.92 2.71
C LEU A 47 3.56 -12.63 2.28
N THR A 48 4.15 -13.51 1.49
CA THR A 48 5.52 -13.35 1.00
C THR A 48 5.59 -12.37 -0.17
N PHE A 49 5.75 -11.08 0.10
CA PHE A 49 5.98 -10.12 -0.97
C PHE A 49 7.37 -10.30 -1.58
N THR A 50 7.47 -10.39 -2.91
CA THR A 50 8.77 -10.43 -3.60
C THR A 50 9.54 -9.13 -3.37
N ASN A 51 10.84 -9.22 -3.09
CA ASN A 51 11.74 -8.07 -3.05
C ASN A 51 12.60 -8.09 -4.31
N ASN A 52 12.39 -7.14 -5.21
CA ASN A 52 13.18 -6.99 -6.45
C ASN A 52 13.28 -8.29 -7.28
N GLY A 53 12.20 -9.08 -7.35
CA GLY A 53 12.14 -10.34 -8.10
C GLY A 53 12.84 -11.53 -7.43
N ASN A 54 13.49 -11.35 -6.29
CA ASN A 54 14.10 -12.45 -5.53
C ASN A 54 13.12 -13.03 -4.51
N ILE A 55 13.27 -14.34 -4.29
CA ILE A 55 12.71 -15.04 -3.15
C ILE A 55 13.33 -14.43 -1.92
N VAL A 56 12.57 -13.57 -1.25
CA VAL A 56 12.74 -13.46 0.18
C VAL A 56 11.95 -14.65 0.68
N ASP A 57 12.59 -15.58 1.41
CA ASP A 57 11.84 -16.40 2.36
C ASP A 57 10.86 -15.45 3.01
N ALA A 58 9.57 -15.77 2.86
CA ALA A 58 8.43 -15.01 3.38
C ALA A 58 8.93 -14.08 4.47
N ALA A 59 8.81 -12.76 4.29
CA ALA A 59 9.12 -11.83 5.36
C ALA A 59 8.34 -12.31 6.60
N CYS A 60 9.04 -13.10 7.39
CA CYS A 60 8.72 -13.81 8.61
C CYS A 60 10.07 -13.98 9.35
N ALA A 61 11.12 -13.26 8.93
CA ALA A 61 12.37 -13.16 9.67
C ALA A 61 12.08 -12.64 11.09
N LEU A 62 11.02 -11.83 11.22
CA LEU A 62 10.37 -11.50 12.49
C LEU A 62 8.88 -11.84 12.40
N ALA A 63 8.51 -13.01 12.94
CA ALA A 63 7.16 -13.56 12.94
C ALA A 63 6.05 -12.62 13.46
N ASN A 64 6.40 -11.55 14.18
CA ASN A 64 5.46 -10.62 14.80
C ASN A 64 5.20 -9.33 13.99
N VAL A 65 6.02 -8.96 13.01
CA VAL A 65 5.90 -7.68 12.28
C VAL A 65 5.58 -7.91 10.80
N ASP A 66 6.26 -8.85 10.17
CA ASP A 66 6.23 -9.00 8.71
C ASP A 66 4.93 -9.65 8.18
N ARG A 67 4.06 -10.09 9.09
CA ARG A 67 2.76 -10.72 8.82
C ARG A 67 1.61 -9.72 8.81
N GLN A 68 1.89 -8.49 9.21
CA GLN A 68 0.86 -7.54 9.58
C GLN A 68 0.64 -6.52 8.48
N VAL A 69 -0.61 -6.41 8.04
CA VAL A 69 -1.06 -5.45 7.05
C VAL A 69 -2.29 -4.76 7.60
N THR A 70 -2.30 -3.44 7.59
CA THR A 70 -3.45 -2.63 7.99
C THR A 70 -4.19 -2.20 6.73
N PRO A 71 -5.42 -2.68 6.47
CA PRO A 71 -6.28 -2.09 5.46
C PRO A 71 -6.48 -0.61 5.76
N GLY A 72 -6.48 0.23 4.74
CA GLY A 72 -6.59 1.68 4.88
C GLY A 72 -7.04 2.33 3.58
N LYS A 73 -6.91 3.66 3.51
CA LYS A 73 -7.26 4.43 2.33
C LYS A 73 -6.22 5.47 1.94
N ILE A 74 -6.05 5.69 0.64
CA ILE A 74 -5.34 6.83 0.05
C ILE A 74 -6.30 7.52 -0.90
N LEU A 75 -6.68 8.76 -0.61
CA LEU A 75 -7.62 9.53 -1.43
C LEU A 75 -8.91 8.75 -1.76
N GLY A 76 -9.44 8.00 -0.78
CA GLY A 76 -10.64 7.17 -0.94
C GLY A 76 -10.40 5.75 -1.48
N THR A 77 -9.27 5.50 -2.14
CA THR A 77 -8.89 4.19 -2.70
C THR A 77 -8.41 3.26 -1.59
N ASP A 78 -8.94 2.04 -1.54
CA ASP A 78 -8.51 1.03 -0.56
C ASP A 78 -7.06 0.63 -0.78
N VAL A 79 -6.31 0.51 0.30
CA VAL A 79 -4.92 0.06 0.26
C VAL A 79 -4.64 -0.94 1.37
N LEU A 80 -3.65 -1.79 1.15
CA LEU A 80 -3.08 -2.67 2.15
C LEU A 80 -1.74 -2.10 2.61
N ILE A 81 -1.72 -1.49 3.80
CA ILE A 81 -0.54 -0.81 4.34
C ILE A 81 0.29 -1.81 5.13
N ILE A 82 1.56 -1.94 4.80
CA ILE A 82 2.47 -2.88 5.47
C ILE A 82 2.84 -2.31 6.84
N GLN A 83 2.71 -3.13 7.89
CA GLN A 83 3.02 -2.75 9.28
C GLN A 83 4.51 -3.03 9.58
N ARG A 84 5.42 -2.51 8.75
CA ARG A 84 6.87 -2.68 8.88
C ARG A 84 7.60 -1.45 8.38
N SER A 85 8.68 -1.05 9.05
CA SER A 85 9.66 -0.11 8.50
C SER A 85 10.74 -0.82 7.69
N PHE A 86 11.22 -0.14 6.66
CA PHE A 86 12.35 -0.60 5.87
C PHE A 86 13.61 0.19 6.24
N THR A 87 14.76 -0.49 6.23
CA THR A 87 16.07 0.13 6.45
C THR A 87 16.75 0.44 5.12
N GLN A 88 17.66 1.41 5.13
CA GLN A 88 18.41 1.79 3.94
C GLN A 88 19.26 0.65 3.36
N GLN A 89 19.70 -0.29 4.19
CA GLN A 89 20.47 -1.46 3.74
C GLN A 89 19.62 -2.54 3.06
N PHE A 90 18.32 -2.61 3.37
CA PHE A 90 17.43 -3.67 2.89
C PHE A 90 16.53 -3.22 1.73
N ARG A 91 15.90 -2.05 1.86
CA ARG A 91 15.09 -1.39 0.81
C ARG A 91 15.35 0.11 0.87
N PRO A 92 16.46 0.58 0.26
CA PRO A 92 16.80 1.99 0.24
C PRO A 92 15.67 2.87 -0.31
N ASP A 93 14.89 2.35 -1.25
CA ASP A 93 13.76 3.01 -1.91
C ASP A 93 12.53 3.18 -0.99
N LEU A 94 12.40 2.35 0.05
CA LEU A 94 11.32 2.41 1.05
C LEU A 94 11.80 2.88 2.43
N ALA A 95 13.09 3.16 2.61
CA ALA A 95 13.64 3.57 3.88
C ALA A 95 13.02 4.89 4.36
N GLY A 96 12.46 4.87 5.56
CA GLY A 96 11.74 6.03 6.13
C GLY A 96 10.38 6.33 5.50
N LYS A 97 9.87 5.44 4.64
CA LYS A 97 8.58 5.61 3.96
C LYS A 97 7.52 4.67 4.50
N THR A 98 6.25 5.01 4.25
CA THR A 98 5.15 4.06 4.47
C THR A 98 5.01 3.16 3.25
N ALA A 99 5.06 1.86 3.45
CA ALA A 99 4.93 0.89 2.38
C ALA A 99 3.50 0.35 2.27
N CYS A 100 3.04 0.18 1.04
CA CYS A 100 1.77 -0.41 0.66
C CYS A 100 2.02 -1.63 -0.23
N VAL A 101 1.11 -2.59 -0.22
CA VAL A 101 1.10 -3.66 -1.20
C VAL A 101 0.59 -3.10 -2.52
N ALA A 102 1.38 -3.19 -3.57
CA ALA A 102 1.02 -2.74 -4.90
C ALA A 102 1.31 -3.80 -5.97
N PHE A 103 0.51 -3.77 -7.02
CA PHE A 103 0.68 -4.54 -8.24
C PHE A 103 1.32 -3.65 -9.31
N ASN A 104 2.47 -4.08 -9.81
CA ASN A 104 3.24 -3.34 -10.82
C ASN A 104 3.06 -3.88 -12.25
N GLN A 105 1.95 -4.56 -12.53
CA GLN A 105 1.70 -5.28 -13.78
C GLN A 105 2.50 -6.58 -13.97
N ALA A 106 3.33 -6.99 -12.99
CA ALA A 106 4.04 -8.26 -13.03
C ALA A 106 3.86 -9.07 -11.73
N SER A 107 3.94 -8.41 -10.58
CA SER A 107 3.79 -9.05 -9.27
C SER A 107 3.21 -8.10 -8.23
N PHE A 108 2.74 -8.68 -7.13
CA PHE A 108 2.44 -7.93 -5.90
C PHE A 108 3.72 -7.79 -5.07
N ARG A 109 4.04 -6.56 -4.65
CA ARG A 109 5.16 -6.29 -3.75
C ARG A 109 4.95 -5.06 -2.87
N ALA A 110 5.87 -4.85 -1.93
CA ALA A 110 5.96 -3.64 -1.13
C ALA A 110 6.47 -2.46 -1.99
N GLU A 111 5.69 -1.38 -1.99
CA GLU A 111 5.94 -0.13 -2.71
C GLU A 111 5.63 1.08 -1.83
N ASP A 112 6.18 2.23 -2.19
CA ASP A 112 5.90 3.49 -1.52
C ASP A 112 4.41 3.86 -1.70
N CYS A 113 3.69 4.07 -0.59
CA CYS A 113 2.27 4.46 -0.62
C CYS A 113 2.03 5.80 -1.33
N ASP A 114 3.06 6.64 -1.49
CA ASP A 114 2.94 7.92 -2.19
C ASP A 114 3.09 7.81 -3.72
N ARG A 115 3.39 6.61 -4.23
CA ARG A 115 3.33 6.31 -5.68
C ARG A 115 1.91 6.57 -6.21
N ARG A 116 1.83 7.00 -7.47
CA ARG A 116 0.56 7.32 -8.17
C ARG A 116 0.38 6.58 -9.49
N ASP A 117 1.40 5.87 -9.92
CA ASP A 117 1.48 5.12 -11.18
C ASP A 117 1.39 3.59 -10.96
N LEU A 118 0.96 3.18 -9.76
CA LEU A 118 0.79 1.77 -9.39
C LEU A 118 -0.66 1.48 -8.99
N LEU A 119 -1.06 0.23 -9.15
CA LEU A 119 -2.34 -0.27 -8.66
C LEU A 119 -2.15 -0.86 -7.26
N PHE A 120 -2.66 -0.20 -6.23
CA PHE A 120 -2.58 -0.75 -4.88
C PHE A 120 -3.49 -1.96 -4.71
N ALA A 121 -3.11 -2.86 -3.80
CA ALA A 121 -3.90 -4.01 -3.46
C ALA A 121 -4.97 -3.67 -2.41
N ARG A 122 -6.11 -4.36 -2.48
CA ARG A 122 -7.14 -4.39 -1.45
C ARG A 122 -7.46 -5.83 -1.06
N PHE A 123 -7.96 -6.02 0.15
CA PHE A 123 -8.59 -7.27 0.55
C PHE A 123 -10.10 -7.18 0.35
N ASP A 124 -10.65 -8.09 -0.45
CA ASP A 124 -12.07 -8.19 -0.71
C ASP A 124 -12.70 -9.17 0.28
N LEU A 125 -13.44 -8.63 1.26
CA LEU A 125 -14.08 -9.41 2.32
C LEU A 125 -15.15 -10.37 1.79
N GLY A 126 -15.82 -10.05 0.67
CA GLY A 126 -16.87 -10.89 0.11
C GLY A 126 -16.34 -12.16 -0.55
N THR A 127 -15.13 -12.08 -1.12
CA THR A 127 -14.50 -13.20 -1.83
C THR A 127 -13.32 -13.83 -1.06
N GLY A 128 -12.84 -13.16 -0.01
CA GLY A 128 -11.64 -13.53 0.73
C GLY A 128 -10.37 -13.37 -0.10
N ARG A 129 -10.35 -12.50 -1.12
CA ARG A 129 -9.22 -12.39 -2.07
C ARG A 129 -8.44 -11.10 -1.89
N ILE A 130 -7.15 -11.15 -2.18
CA ILE A 130 -6.32 -9.95 -2.34
C ILE A 130 -6.23 -9.63 -3.83
N VAL A 131 -6.68 -8.43 -4.20
CA VAL A 131 -6.83 -8.01 -5.60
C VAL A 131 -6.20 -6.65 -5.84
N ALA A 132 -5.70 -6.41 -7.05
CA ALA A 132 -5.25 -5.09 -7.48
C ALA A 132 -6.47 -4.20 -7.78
N ASN A 133 -6.50 -2.99 -7.25
CA ASN A 133 -7.58 -2.05 -7.51
C ASN A 133 -7.69 -1.74 -9.02
N GLY A 134 -8.91 -1.78 -9.55
CA GLY A 134 -9.17 -1.47 -10.96
C GLY A 134 -8.63 -2.50 -11.96
N HIS A 135 -8.19 -3.69 -11.51
CA HIS A 135 -7.65 -4.74 -12.38
C HIS A 135 -8.19 -6.12 -11.97
N THR A 136 -8.16 -7.08 -12.91
CA THR A 136 -8.50 -8.49 -12.66
C THR A 136 -7.44 -9.26 -11.90
N ALA A 137 -6.26 -8.65 -11.66
CA ALA A 137 -5.12 -9.37 -11.10
C ALA A 137 -5.32 -9.59 -9.60
N CYS A 138 -4.97 -10.78 -9.14
CA CYS A 138 -5.11 -11.18 -7.75
C CYS A 138 -3.93 -12.03 -7.29
N LEU A 139 -3.80 -12.12 -5.98
CA LEU A 139 -2.83 -13.01 -5.35
C LEU A 139 -3.32 -14.45 -5.52
N SER A 140 -2.55 -15.29 -6.23
CA SER A 140 -2.90 -16.69 -6.51
C SER A 140 -2.34 -17.68 -5.49
N GLY A 141 -1.81 -17.16 -4.38
CA GLY A 141 -1.24 -17.95 -3.30
C GLY A 141 0.27 -18.02 -3.41
N HIS A 142 0.87 -19.11 -2.93
CA HIS A 142 2.30 -19.33 -3.01
C HIS A 142 2.71 -20.47 -3.94
N ASP A 143 3.92 -20.37 -4.50
CA ASP A 143 4.57 -21.50 -5.16
C ASP A 143 5.20 -22.48 -4.13
N LYS A 144 5.84 -23.54 -4.62
CA LYS A 144 6.46 -24.58 -3.77
C LYS A 144 7.62 -24.08 -2.89
N ILE A 145 8.05 -22.84 -3.06
CA ILE A 145 9.10 -22.17 -2.29
C ILE A 145 8.56 -20.91 -1.60
N ALA A 146 7.26 -20.90 -1.31
CA ALA A 146 6.55 -19.88 -0.54
C ALA A 146 6.54 -18.47 -1.17
N GLN A 147 6.77 -18.31 -2.47
CA GLN A 147 6.67 -17.01 -3.14
C GLN A 147 5.24 -16.66 -3.52
N VAL A 148 4.84 -15.40 -3.31
CA VAL A 148 3.57 -14.91 -3.86
C VAL A 148 3.54 -15.07 -5.38
N THR A 149 2.50 -15.77 -5.84
CA THR A 149 2.15 -15.88 -7.25
C THR A 149 1.04 -14.91 -7.58
N THR A 150 1.00 -14.49 -8.85
CA THR A 150 -0.03 -13.59 -9.36
C THR A 150 -0.83 -14.28 -10.45
N ASP A 151 -2.15 -14.25 -10.33
CA ASP A 151 -3.05 -14.60 -11.43
C ASP A 151 -3.61 -13.31 -12.03
N PHE A 152 -3.23 -13.06 -13.28
CA PHE A 152 -3.66 -11.89 -14.05
C PHE A 152 -5.12 -12.01 -14.52
N THR A 153 -5.67 -13.22 -14.56
CA THR A 153 -7.02 -13.52 -15.08
C THR A 153 -8.11 -13.50 -14.00
N GLY A 154 -7.73 -13.57 -12.73
CA GLY A 154 -8.67 -13.58 -11.60
C GLY A 154 -9.39 -14.92 -11.38
N ARG A 155 -8.97 -15.99 -12.07
CA ARG A 155 -9.62 -17.32 -12.08
C ARG A 155 -9.14 -18.22 -10.95
N THR A 156 -7.85 -18.18 -10.63
CA THR A 156 -7.17 -19.03 -9.65
C THR A 156 -6.66 -18.20 -8.47
N CYS A 157 -7.38 -17.14 -8.10
CA CYS A 157 -7.05 -16.35 -6.92
C CYS A 157 -7.10 -17.22 -5.66
N ALA A 158 -6.07 -17.12 -4.83
CA ALA A 158 -6.10 -17.70 -3.50
C ALA A 158 -7.11 -16.95 -2.63
N GLN A 159 -7.66 -17.69 -1.68
CA GLN A 159 -8.54 -17.16 -0.65
C GLN A 159 -7.81 -17.11 0.68
N PHE A 160 -8.14 -16.10 1.48
CA PHE A 160 -7.50 -15.84 2.75
C PHE A 160 -8.55 -15.69 3.84
N THR A 161 -8.27 -16.31 4.97
CA THR A 161 -8.86 -15.96 6.26
C THR A 161 -8.00 -14.88 6.92
N ILE A 162 -8.59 -14.13 7.84
CA ILE A 162 -7.92 -13.03 8.54
C ILE A 162 -7.98 -13.22 10.04
N THR A 163 -6.90 -12.83 10.70
CA THR A 163 -6.85 -12.67 12.16
C THR A 163 -6.52 -11.22 12.46
N ALA A 164 -7.36 -10.55 13.24
CA ALA A 164 -7.08 -9.20 13.72
C ALA A 164 -6.07 -9.27 14.87
N VAL A 165 -5.05 -8.41 14.82
CA VAL A 165 -3.97 -8.36 15.80
C VAL A 165 -3.69 -6.92 16.22
N ALA A 166 -3.09 -6.76 17.39
CA ALA A 166 -2.53 -5.46 17.78
C ALA A 166 -1.38 -5.11 16.83
N PRO A 167 -1.33 -3.86 16.30
CA PRO A 167 -0.25 -3.44 15.41
C PRO A 167 1.08 -3.50 16.15
N THR A 168 2.05 -4.23 15.61
CA THR A 168 3.42 -4.16 16.09
C THR A 168 4.03 -2.84 15.64
N ARG A 169 4.89 -2.23 16.48
CA ARG A 169 5.59 -1.00 16.08
C ARG A 169 6.40 -1.25 14.80
N PRO A 170 6.25 -0.42 13.75
CA PRO A 170 7.02 -0.56 12.51
C PRO A 170 8.52 -0.48 12.71
#